data_AF-A0A353PSP6-F1
#
_entry.id   AF-A0A353PSP6-F1
#
_cell.length_a   1.000
_cell.length_b   1.000
_cell.length_c   1.000
_cell.angle_alpha   90.00
_cell.angle_beta   90.00
_cell.angle_gamma   90.00
#
_symmetry.space_group_name_H-M   'P 1'
#
loop_
_entity.id
_entity.type
_entity.pdbx_description
1 polymer ?
#
loop_
_entity_poly.entity_id
_entity_poly.type
_entity_poly.pdbx_seq_one_letter_code
_entity_poly.pdbx_strand_id
1 'polypeptide(L)'
;MRTKHVAIFVLLLVSVGFLFGASYVNNEYNRLSKQYAVKAQEAFDEGEYDLSIEYSYKSKDYAEMSETYIRVMLEKAEADKQIRLAKNQKLRAEQLQGQQNFPMAFTAGETALKNALEAYGNEDYVSAASYALAAYASFGGIKEVQPLPKYYVVRPWAESKDCYWNIAGRSYVYNNSLLWENLYQANKSSMRDPENPDLIYPGMKMLIPSISGELREGEFSTSKTYDPYTPER
;
A
#
# COMPACT_ATOMS: atom_id res chain seq x y z
N MET A 1 5.68 -39.04 -61.43
CA MET A 1 5.04 -37.72 -61.33
C MET A 1 5.54 -37.07 -60.04
N ARG A 2 6.30 -35.97 -60.17
CA ARG A 2 6.92 -35.23 -59.06
C ARG A 2 5.86 -34.43 -58.31
N THR A 3 5.76 -34.58 -56.99
CA THR A 3 5.14 -33.60 -56.09
C THR A 3 6.18 -33.07 -55.12
N LYS A 4 6.04 -31.79 -54.83
CA LYS A 4 7.05 -30.86 -54.33
C LYS A 4 6.87 -30.61 -52.82
N HIS A 5 8.02 -30.35 -52.16
CA HIS A 5 8.26 -29.53 -50.95
C HIS A 5 7.52 -29.90 -49.65
N VAL A 6 8.25 -30.03 -48.54
CA VAL A 6 8.43 -28.99 -47.50
C VAL A 6 9.59 -29.43 -46.59
N ALA A 7 10.65 -28.63 -46.53
CA ALA A 7 11.68 -28.73 -45.51
C ALA A 7 11.20 -27.99 -44.25
N ILE A 8 11.18 -28.66 -43.10
CA ILE A 8 10.90 -28.02 -41.81
C ILE A 8 12.22 -27.94 -41.04
N PHE A 9 12.76 -26.73 -40.99
CA PHE A 9 13.87 -26.33 -40.13
C PHE A 9 13.26 -25.97 -38.77
N VAL A 10 13.44 -26.81 -37.74
CA VAL A 10 13.11 -26.44 -36.36
C VAL A 10 14.38 -25.89 -35.71
N LEU A 11 14.38 -24.57 -35.56
CA LEU A 11 15.41 -23.81 -34.86
C LEU A 11 14.82 -23.33 -33.53
N LEU A 12 15.70 -23.22 -32.52
CA LEU A 12 15.55 -22.45 -31.27
C LEU A 12 14.69 -23.05 -30.15
N LEU A 13 15.36 -23.47 -29.07
CA LEU A 13 15.35 -22.70 -27.82
C LEU A 13 16.50 -23.17 -26.91
N VAL A 14 17.57 -22.38 -26.93
CA VAL A 14 18.63 -22.40 -25.93
C VAL A 14 17.97 -22.07 -24.59
N SER A 15 17.99 -23.02 -23.67
CA SER A 15 17.67 -22.80 -22.27
C SER A 15 18.78 -21.93 -21.65
N VAL A 16 18.61 -20.61 -21.72
CA VAL A 16 19.38 -19.68 -20.89
C VAL A 16 18.84 -19.84 -19.47
N GLY A 17 19.46 -20.75 -18.71
CA GLY A 17 19.24 -20.89 -17.29
C GLY A 17 19.59 -19.58 -16.58
N PHE A 18 18.67 -19.12 -15.75
CA PHE A 18 18.77 -17.93 -14.91
C PHE A 18 20.08 -17.91 -14.09
N LEU A 19 21.03 -17.06 -14.49
CA LEU A 19 22.13 -16.60 -13.64
C LEU A 19 21.72 -15.29 -12.93
N PHE A 20 20.67 -15.32 -12.12
CA PHE A 20 20.24 -14.14 -11.33
C PHE A 20 20.83 -14.10 -9.91
N GLY A 21 22.00 -14.73 -9.70
CA GLY A 21 22.71 -14.72 -8.42
C GLY A 21 24.07 -13.99 -8.41
N ALA A 22 24.55 -13.51 -9.56
CA ALA A 22 25.96 -13.10 -9.74
C ALA A 22 26.20 -11.59 -9.93
N SER A 23 25.17 -10.74 -9.89
CA SER A 23 25.28 -9.42 -10.52
C SER A 23 26.15 -8.40 -9.76
N TYR A 24 26.18 -8.39 -8.42
CA TYR A 24 26.93 -7.37 -7.65
C TYR A 24 28.36 -7.80 -7.31
N VAL A 25 28.57 -9.11 -7.14
CA VAL A 25 29.88 -9.67 -6.83
C VAL A 25 30.81 -9.55 -8.04
N ASN A 26 30.29 -9.56 -9.27
CA ASN A 26 31.07 -9.31 -10.47
C ASN A 26 31.08 -7.82 -10.84
N ASN A 27 31.64 -6.98 -9.97
CA ASN A 27 31.82 -5.55 -10.20
C ASN A 27 33.26 -5.21 -10.65
N GLU A 28 33.46 -3.98 -11.13
CA GLU A 28 34.75 -3.50 -11.62
C GLU A 28 35.87 -3.59 -10.57
N TYR A 29 35.57 -3.22 -9.32
CA TYR A 29 36.53 -3.25 -8.21
C TYR A 29 36.96 -4.68 -7.87
N ASN A 30 36.04 -5.64 -7.88
CA ASN A 30 36.38 -7.06 -7.68
C ASN A 30 37.30 -7.58 -8.80
N ARG A 31 37.06 -7.16 -10.04
CA ARG A 31 37.93 -7.53 -11.17
C ARG A 31 39.32 -6.92 -11.01
N LEU A 32 39.42 -5.63 -10.66
CA LEU A 32 40.69 -4.95 -10.43
C LEU A 32 41.45 -5.55 -9.26
N SER A 33 40.77 -5.85 -8.15
CA SER A 33 41.34 -6.54 -7.00
C SER A 33 42.00 -7.86 -7.42
N LYS A 34 41.27 -8.71 -8.14
CA LYS A 34 41.81 -9.98 -8.67
C LYS A 34 43.00 -9.77 -9.63
N GLN A 35 42.93 -8.74 -10.49
CA GLN A 35 44.03 -8.43 -11.41
C GLN A 35 45.30 -8.00 -10.66
N TYR A 36 45.18 -7.17 -9.64
CA TYR A 36 46.33 -6.76 -8.83
C TYR A 36 46.86 -7.88 -7.94
N ALA A 37 46.00 -8.78 -7.47
CA ALA A 37 46.44 -10.00 -6.78
C ALA A 37 47.30 -10.88 -7.70
N VAL A 38 46.90 -11.07 -8.96
CA VAL A 38 47.70 -11.80 -9.95
C VAL A 38 49.04 -11.10 -10.20
N LYS A 39 49.03 -9.78 -10.43
CA LYS A 39 50.28 -9.00 -10.62
C LYS A 39 51.21 -9.06 -9.40
N ALA A 40 50.65 -9.08 -8.20
CA ALA A 40 51.44 -9.22 -6.97
C ALA A 40 52.14 -10.57 -6.89
N GLN A 41 51.45 -11.64 -7.32
CA GLN A 41 52.03 -12.99 -7.39
C GLN A 41 53.10 -13.08 -8.48
N GLU A 42 52.83 -12.53 -9.67
CA GLU A 42 53.82 -12.49 -10.76
C GLU A 42 55.09 -11.74 -10.34
N ALA A 43 54.96 -10.56 -9.75
CA ALA A 43 56.11 -9.79 -9.25
C ALA A 43 56.85 -10.51 -8.11
N PHE A 44 56.14 -11.27 -7.27
CA PHE A 44 56.77 -12.09 -6.23
C PHE A 44 57.60 -13.22 -6.84
N ASP A 45 57.05 -13.92 -7.83
CA ASP A 45 57.69 -15.04 -8.51
C ASP A 45 58.91 -14.58 -9.33
N GLU A 46 58.89 -13.33 -9.83
CA GLU A 46 60.01 -12.66 -10.51
C GLU A 46 61.09 -12.10 -9.56
N GLY A 47 60.85 -12.13 -8.25
CA GLY A 47 61.75 -11.61 -7.22
C GLY A 47 61.69 -10.09 -7.04
N GLU A 48 60.73 -9.41 -7.67
CA GLU A 48 60.44 -7.98 -7.51
C GLU A 48 59.57 -7.74 -6.27
N TYR A 49 60.12 -8.01 -5.09
CA TYR A 49 59.36 -7.96 -3.83
C TYR A 49 58.72 -6.59 -3.52
N ASP A 50 59.40 -5.49 -3.85
CA ASP A 50 58.85 -4.14 -3.64
C ASP A 50 57.58 -3.91 -4.49
N LEU A 51 57.60 -4.37 -5.74
CA LEU A 51 56.46 -4.27 -6.66
C LEU A 51 55.31 -5.21 -6.23
N SER A 52 55.65 -6.41 -5.76
CA SER A 52 54.69 -7.35 -5.18
C SER A 52 53.93 -6.75 -3.99
N ILE A 53 54.63 -6.04 -3.10
CA ILE A 53 54.02 -5.34 -1.97
C ILE A 53 53.09 -4.24 -2.45
N GLU A 54 53.49 -3.41 -3.42
CA GLU A 54 52.66 -2.34 -3.97
C GLU A 54 51.36 -2.88 -4.61
N TYR A 55 51.47 -3.92 -5.42
CA TYR A 55 50.31 -4.56 -6.04
C TYR A 55 49.40 -5.25 -5.00
N SER A 56 49.97 -5.81 -3.93
CA SER A 56 49.19 -6.36 -2.82
C SER A 56 48.35 -5.28 -2.13
N TYR A 57 48.91 -4.08 -1.90
CA TYR A 57 48.15 -2.95 -1.36
C TYR A 57 47.03 -2.52 -2.31
N LYS A 58 47.31 -2.34 -3.61
CA LYS A 58 46.28 -2.01 -4.60
C LYS A 58 45.16 -3.06 -4.65
N SER A 59 45.51 -4.34 -4.61
CA SER A 59 44.55 -5.44 -4.55
C SER A 59 43.62 -5.32 -3.35
N LYS A 60 44.18 -5.00 -2.18
CA LYS A 60 43.42 -4.79 -0.93
C LYS A 60 42.50 -3.58 -1.03
N ASP A 61 42.99 -2.45 -1.52
CA ASP A 61 42.18 -1.23 -1.66
C ASP A 61 40.96 -1.47 -2.58
N TYR A 62 41.17 -2.15 -3.72
CA TYR A 62 40.06 -2.51 -4.61
C TYR A 62 39.09 -3.54 -4.01
N ALA A 63 39.57 -4.44 -3.15
CA ALA A 63 38.70 -5.36 -2.43
C ALA A 63 37.75 -4.58 -1.49
N GLU A 64 38.28 -3.63 -0.74
CA GLU A 64 37.51 -2.76 0.17
C GLU A 64 36.50 -1.89 -0.58
N MET A 65 36.89 -1.32 -1.73
CA MET A 65 35.97 -0.60 -2.61
C MET A 65 34.85 -1.51 -3.14
N SER A 66 35.17 -2.75 -3.52
CA SER A 66 34.18 -3.73 -3.95
C SER A 66 33.19 -4.06 -2.84
N GLU A 67 33.65 -4.26 -1.62
CA GLU A 67 32.78 -4.54 -0.47
C GLU A 67 31.82 -3.38 -0.17
N THR A 68 32.34 -2.15 -0.17
CA THR A 68 31.55 -0.94 0.03
C THR A 68 30.51 -0.78 -1.08
N TYR A 69 30.90 -1.00 -2.33
CA TYR A 69 29.99 -0.98 -3.48
C TYR A 69 28.87 -2.01 -3.32
N ILE A 70 29.20 -3.27 -3.01
CA ILE A 70 28.21 -4.33 -2.82
C ILE A 70 27.23 -3.96 -1.70
N ARG A 71 27.73 -3.43 -0.59
CA ARG A 71 26.89 -3.00 0.54
C ARG A 71 25.87 -1.95 0.11
N VAL A 72 26.31 -0.87 -0.52
CA VAL A 72 25.43 0.20 -1.00
C VAL A 72 24.40 -0.34 -2.00
N MET A 73 24.79 -1.25 -2.89
CA MET A 73 23.86 -1.87 -3.84
C MET A 73 22.80 -2.74 -3.15
N LEU A 74 23.17 -3.46 -2.09
CA LEU A 74 22.23 -4.24 -1.28
C LEU A 74 21.26 -3.33 -0.50
N GLU A 75 21.78 -2.26 0.11
CA GLU A 75 20.96 -1.27 0.81
C GLU A 75 19.97 -0.60 -0.14
N LYS A 76 20.43 -0.21 -1.33
CA LYS A 76 19.57 0.33 -2.39
C LYS A 76 18.49 -0.66 -2.82
N ALA A 77 18.84 -1.93 -3.05
CA ALA A 77 17.89 -2.95 -3.45
C ALA A 77 16.80 -3.19 -2.38
N GLU A 78 17.19 -3.16 -1.11
CA GLU A 78 16.24 -3.25 0.00
C GLU A 78 15.35 -2.00 0.09
N ALA A 79 15.92 -0.80 -0.04
CA ALA A 79 15.15 0.44 -0.09
C ALA A 79 14.13 0.44 -1.24
N ASP A 80 14.53 0.03 -2.45
CA ASP A 80 13.66 -0.13 -3.61
C ASP A 80 12.49 -1.08 -3.35
N LYS A 81 12.79 -2.22 -2.72
CA LYS A 81 11.79 -3.20 -2.31
C LYS A 81 10.81 -2.61 -1.31
N GLN A 82 11.30 -1.97 -0.25
CA GLN A 82 10.43 -1.40 0.80
C GLN A 82 9.58 -0.25 0.28
N ILE A 83 10.15 0.65 -0.53
CA ILE A 83 9.40 1.74 -1.16
C ILE A 83 8.31 1.19 -2.07
N ARG A 84 8.59 0.13 -2.85
CA ARG A 84 7.58 -0.51 -3.70
C ARG A 84 6.45 -1.11 -2.86
N LEU A 85 6.77 -1.82 -1.78
CA LEU A 85 5.77 -2.38 -0.86
C LEU A 85 4.91 -1.28 -0.23
N ALA A 86 5.54 -0.20 0.27
CA ALA A 86 4.83 0.95 0.84
C ALA A 86 3.90 1.63 -0.17
N LYS A 87 4.34 1.82 -1.42
CA LYS A 87 3.51 2.37 -2.50
C LYS A 87 2.31 1.48 -2.81
N ASN A 88 2.51 0.16 -2.91
CA ASN A 88 1.41 -0.78 -3.12
C ASN A 88 0.42 -0.75 -1.95
N GLN A 89 0.91 -0.64 -0.72
CA GLN A 89 0.07 -0.55 0.46
C GLN A 89 -0.70 0.77 0.52
N LYS A 90 -0.10 1.88 0.08
CA LYS A 90 -0.80 3.17 -0.11
C LYS A 90 -1.96 3.03 -1.09
N LEU A 91 -1.73 2.42 -2.26
CA LEU A 91 -2.80 2.20 -3.25
C LEU A 91 -3.97 1.39 -2.67
N ARG A 92 -3.67 0.35 -1.89
CA ARG A 92 -4.70 -0.39 -1.16
C ARG A 92 -5.44 0.51 -0.16
N ALA A 93 -4.72 1.31 0.61
CA ALA A 93 -5.33 2.24 1.56
C ALA A 93 -6.23 3.28 0.86
N GLU A 94 -5.86 3.76 -0.33
CA GLU A 94 -6.69 4.65 -1.14
C GLU A 94 -8.00 3.97 -1.58
N GLN A 95 -7.92 2.71 -2.02
CA GLN A 95 -9.11 1.91 -2.38
C GLN A 95 -10.07 1.72 -1.20
N LEU A 96 -9.54 1.66 0.02
CA LEU A 96 -10.32 1.56 1.26
C LEU A 96 -10.80 2.92 1.79
N GLN A 97 -10.68 3.98 0.98
CA GLN A 97 -10.99 5.37 1.38
C GLN A 97 -10.26 5.76 2.68
N GLY A 98 -9.04 5.25 2.86
CA GLY A 98 -8.25 5.42 4.09
C GLY A 98 -7.97 6.89 4.45
N GLN A 99 -7.96 7.78 3.46
CA GLN A 99 -7.82 9.22 3.71
C GLN A 99 -9.01 9.80 4.49
N GLN A 100 -10.22 9.27 4.26
CA GLN A 100 -11.46 9.72 4.92
C GLN A 100 -11.67 8.96 6.23
N ASN A 101 -11.48 7.63 6.20
CA ASN A 101 -11.79 6.75 7.31
C ASN A 101 -10.66 6.67 8.35
N PHE A 102 -9.41 6.92 7.95
CA PHE A 102 -8.22 6.83 8.82
C PHE A 102 -7.24 7.97 8.53
N PRO A 103 -7.66 9.25 8.65
CA PRO A 103 -6.88 10.41 8.20
C PRO A 103 -5.51 10.51 8.89
N MET A 104 -5.44 10.18 10.18
CA MET A 104 -4.17 10.18 10.93
C MET A 104 -3.17 9.15 10.39
N ALA A 105 -3.61 7.91 10.18
CA ALA A 105 -2.77 6.84 9.67
C ALA A 105 -2.33 7.10 8.22
N PHE A 106 -3.26 7.62 7.40
CA PHE A 106 -2.97 7.97 6.01
C PHE A 106 -1.92 9.09 5.93
N THR A 107 -2.09 10.16 6.70
CA THR A 107 -1.14 11.30 6.72
C THR A 107 0.23 10.90 7.26
N ALA A 108 0.27 10.05 8.30
CA ALA A 108 1.52 9.50 8.83
C ALA A 108 2.25 8.66 7.77
N GLY A 109 1.51 7.80 7.06
CA GLY A 109 2.06 6.98 5.97
C GLY A 109 2.59 7.83 4.82
N GLU A 110 1.89 8.90 4.42
CA GLU A 110 2.34 9.81 3.37
C GLU A 110 3.60 10.58 3.77
N THR A 111 3.67 11.05 5.01
CA THR A 111 4.84 11.74 5.55
C THR A 111 6.06 10.81 5.56
N ALA A 112 5.88 9.58 6.05
CA ALA A 112 6.95 8.58 6.07
C ALA A 112 7.39 8.21 4.64
N LEU A 113 6.46 8.04 3.70
CA LEU A 113 6.79 7.75 2.30
C LEU A 113 7.55 8.91 1.65
N LYS A 114 7.18 10.16 1.94
CA LYS A 114 7.91 11.34 1.48
C LYS A 114 9.36 11.33 2.00
N ASN A 115 9.55 11.12 3.30
CA ASN A 115 10.88 11.04 3.91
C ASN A 115 11.71 9.89 3.31
N ALA A 116 11.07 8.76 2.99
CA ALA A 116 11.73 7.64 2.33
C ALA A 116 12.27 8.01 0.95
N LEU A 117 11.48 8.74 0.15
CA LEU A 117 11.87 9.19 -1.19
C LEU A 117 12.96 10.27 -1.14
N GLU A 118 12.92 11.15 -0.14
CA GLU A 118 13.94 12.17 0.08
C GLU A 118 15.28 11.54 0.50
N ALA A 119 15.25 10.62 1.49
CA ALA A 119 16.43 9.86 1.88
C ALA A 119 17.02 9.05 0.71
N TYR A 120 16.16 8.44 -0.11
CA TYR A 120 16.60 7.72 -1.31
C TYR A 120 17.28 8.66 -2.32
N GLY A 121 16.75 9.87 -2.51
CA GLY A 121 17.35 10.89 -3.38
C GLY A 121 18.71 11.39 -2.88
N ASN A 122 18.94 11.32 -1.58
CA ASN A 122 20.21 11.65 -0.92
C ASN A 122 21.17 10.45 -0.84
N GLU A 123 20.83 9.31 -1.47
CA GLU A 123 21.57 8.04 -1.41
C GLU A 123 21.70 7.44 0.01
N ASP A 124 20.92 7.93 0.98
CA ASP A 124 20.78 7.33 2.30
C ASP A 124 19.74 6.19 2.23
N TYR A 125 20.16 5.08 1.66
CA TYR A 125 19.30 3.92 1.42
C TYR A 125 18.85 3.24 2.70
N VAL A 126 19.64 3.30 3.78
CA VAL A 126 19.30 2.72 5.09
C VAL A 126 18.13 3.48 5.71
N SER A 127 18.20 4.81 5.74
CA SER A 127 17.09 5.64 6.21
C SER A 127 15.87 5.51 5.28
N ALA A 128 16.09 5.46 3.96
CA ALA A 128 15.02 5.28 2.99
C ALA A 128 14.22 3.99 3.23
N ALA A 129 14.91 2.86 3.45
CA ALA A 129 14.27 1.59 3.77
C ALA A 129 13.49 1.66 5.09
N SER A 130 14.04 2.32 6.11
CA SER A 130 13.42 2.48 7.43
C SER A 130 12.14 3.32 7.36
N TYR A 131 12.18 4.46 6.68
CA TYR A 131 11.00 5.30 6.46
C TYR A 131 9.95 4.62 5.59
N ALA A 132 10.36 3.86 4.57
CA ALA A 132 9.43 3.09 3.74
C ALA A 132 8.72 1.99 4.55
N LEU A 133 9.43 1.33 5.46
CA LEU A 133 8.83 0.35 6.38
C LEU A 133 7.82 1.02 7.32
N ALA A 134 8.13 2.21 7.85
CA ALA A 134 7.19 2.97 8.66
C ALA A 134 5.93 3.36 7.86
N ALA A 135 6.09 3.80 6.62
CA ALA A 135 4.98 4.09 5.72
C ALA A 135 4.11 2.84 5.46
N TYR A 136 4.74 1.71 5.16
CA TYR A 136 4.07 0.42 4.98
C TYR A 136 3.25 0.04 6.23
N ALA A 137 3.82 0.20 7.43
CA ALA A 137 3.12 -0.08 8.68
C ALA A 137 1.92 0.85 8.91
N SER A 138 2.07 2.17 8.66
CA SER A 138 0.97 3.14 8.78
C SER A 138 -0.18 2.82 7.83
N PHE A 139 0.10 2.54 6.57
CA PHE A 139 -0.93 2.13 5.61
C PHE A 139 -1.46 0.71 5.88
N GLY A 140 -0.67 -0.15 6.53
CA GLY A 140 -1.07 -1.50 6.96
C GLY A 140 -2.14 -1.50 8.05
N GLY A 141 -2.23 -0.44 8.84
CA GLY A 141 -3.28 -0.26 9.86
C GLY A 141 -4.66 0.08 9.29
N ILE A 142 -4.74 0.49 8.02
CA ILE A 142 -5.98 0.91 7.35
C ILE A 142 -6.77 -0.32 6.94
N LYS A 143 -8.00 -0.42 7.45
CA LYS A 143 -8.90 -1.56 7.25
C LYS A 143 -10.10 -1.15 6.41
N GLU A 144 -10.75 -2.14 5.81
CA GLU A 144 -12.03 -1.93 5.16
C GLU A 144 -13.09 -1.56 6.21
N VAL A 145 -13.80 -0.46 5.98
CA VAL A 145 -14.95 -0.04 6.79
C VAL A 145 -16.19 -0.36 5.98
N GLN A 146 -17.08 -1.20 6.52
CA GLN A 146 -18.37 -1.43 5.88
C GLN A 146 -19.22 -0.16 6.06
N PRO A 147 -19.64 0.51 4.97
CA PRO A 147 -20.39 1.74 5.08
C PRO A 147 -21.78 1.45 5.68
N LEU A 148 -22.20 2.30 6.61
CA LEU A 148 -23.57 2.30 7.10
C LEU A 148 -24.54 2.75 5.99
N PRO A 149 -25.82 2.38 6.03
CA PRO A 149 -26.76 2.75 4.97
C PRO A 149 -27.00 4.27 4.95
N LYS A 150 -26.75 4.93 3.81
CA LYS A 150 -27.03 6.36 3.62
C LYS A 150 -28.52 6.67 3.51
N TYR A 151 -29.27 5.73 2.95
CA TYR A 151 -30.71 5.88 2.80
C TYR A 151 -31.45 4.72 3.46
N TYR A 152 -32.61 5.02 4.04
CA TYR A 152 -33.54 4.04 4.54
C TYR A 152 -34.89 4.24 3.89
N VAL A 153 -35.48 3.16 3.38
CA VAL A 153 -36.84 3.19 2.85
C VAL A 153 -37.78 2.81 3.99
N VAL A 154 -38.67 3.73 4.35
CA VAL A 154 -39.67 3.50 5.39
C VAL A 154 -40.51 2.28 5.02
N ARG A 155 -40.59 1.31 5.92
CA ARG A 155 -41.35 0.07 5.73
C ARG A 155 -42.76 0.21 6.33
N PRO A 156 -43.70 -0.68 5.94
CA PRO A 156 -45.04 -0.68 6.52
C PRO A 156 -45.00 -0.77 8.06
N TRP A 157 -45.82 0.04 8.73
CA TRP A 157 -45.91 0.09 10.19
C TRP A 157 -46.11 -1.29 10.83
N ALA A 158 -46.95 -2.13 10.20
CA ALA A 158 -47.25 -3.48 10.67
C ALA A 158 -46.00 -4.39 10.73
N GLU A 159 -44.97 -4.11 9.93
CA GLU A 159 -43.76 -4.93 9.84
C GLU A 159 -42.63 -4.40 10.73
N SER A 160 -42.36 -3.10 10.66
CA SER A 160 -41.14 -2.50 11.22
C SER A 160 -41.40 -1.50 12.34
N LYS A 161 -42.66 -1.08 12.52
CA LYS A 161 -43.07 0.03 13.41
C LYS A 161 -42.23 1.27 13.18
N ASP A 162 -41.96 1.57 11.92
CA ASP A 162 -41.10 2.69 11.55
C ASP A 162 -41.74 4.03 11.95
N CYS A 163 -41.02 4.75 12.80
CA CYS A 163 -41.12 6.17 13.07
C CYS A 163 -39.68 6.70 13.20
N TYR A 164 -39.46 8.02 13.12
CA TYR A 164 -38.10 8.57 13.24
C TYR A 164 -37.36 8.08 14.49
N TRP A 165 -38.07 7.98 15.62
CA TRP A 165 -37.53 7.45 16.88
C TRP A 165 -37.01 6.01 16.77
N ASN A 166 -37.83 5.12 16.22
CA ASN A 166 -37.46 3.70 16.09
C ASN A 166 -36.38 3.52 15.03
N ILE A 167 -36.41 4.30 13.94
CA ILE A 167 -35.39 4.22 12.90
C ILE A 167 -34.04 4.73 13.44
N ALA A 168 -34.01 5.85 14.16
CA ALA A 168 -32.79 6.35 14.80
C ALA A 168 -32.20 5.36 15.81
N GLY A 169 -33.06 4.63 16.54
CA GLY A 169 -32.65 3.60 17.50
C GLY A 169 -32.04 2.34 16.89
N ARG A 170 -32.11 2.15 15.56
CA ARG A 170 -31.50 0.98 14.92
C ARG A 170 -29.98 1.05 15.03
N SER A 171 -29.35 -0.10 15.29
CA SER A 171 -27.90 -0.19 15.48
C SER A 171 -27.13 0.41 14.30
N TYR A 172 -27.56 0.16 13.07
CA TYR A 172 -26.93 0.65 11.84
C TYR A 172 -27.36 2.07 11.41
N VAL A 173 -28.17 2.76 12.22
CA VAL A 173 -28.55 4.17 11.99
C VAL A 173 -27.78 5.03 12.97
N TYR A 174 -28.30 5.29 14.16
CA TYR A 174 -27.61 6.04 15.21
C TYR A 174 -27.46 5.26 16.51
N ASN A 175 -28.01 4.03 16.57
CA ASN A 175 -28.03 3.21 17.77
C ASN A 175 -28.56 3.97 19.01
N ASN A 176 -29.36 5.00 18.78
CA ASN A 176 -29.84 5.95 19.78
C ASN A 176 -31.08 6.67 19.24
N SER A 177 -32.23 6.31 19.80
CA SER A 177 -33.50 6.90 19.38
C SER A 177 -33.63 8.39 19.67
N LEU A 178 -32.85 8.95 20.60
CA LEU A 178 -32.86 10.37 20.93
C LEU A 178 -32.35 11.24 19.77
N LEU A 179 -31.66 10.64 18.79
CA LEU A 179 -31.11 11.33 17.63
C LEU A 179 -32.07 11.39 16.44
N TRP A 180 -33.36 11.10 16.67
CA TRP A 180 -34.42 11.14 15.65
C TRP A 180 -34.58 12.51 14.98
N GLU A 181 -34.35 13.60 15.71
CA GLU A 181 -34.46 14.96 15.17
C GLU A 181 -33.52 15.19 14.00
N ASN A 182 -32.33 14.60 14.01
CA ASN A 182 -31.37 14.70 12.90
C ASN A 182 -31.95 14.09 11.61
N LEU A 183 -32.67 12.96 11.72
CA LEU A 183 -33.35 12.36 10.58
C LEU A 183 -34.47 13.27 10.07
N TYR A 184 -35.30 13.79 10.98
CA TYR A 184 -36.40 14.66 10.60
C TYR A 184 -35.90 15.94 9.91
N GLN A 185 -34.95 16.66 10.50
CA GLN A 185 -34.44 17.91 9.93
C GLN A 185 -33.80 17.69 8.55
N ALA A 186 -33.05 16.61 8.37
CA ALA A 186 -32.41 16.29 7.09
C ALA A 186 -33.42 15.93 5.98
N ASN A 187 -34.63 15.49 6.34
CA ASN A 187 -35.64 15.05 5.38
C ASN A 187 -36.87 15.96 5.32
N LYS A 188 -36.98 16.95 6.21
CA LYS A 188 -38.14 17.84 6.37
C LYS A 188 -38.58 18.47 5.04
N SER A 189 -37.63 18.93 4.23
CA SER A 189 -37.90 19.55 2.93
C SER A 189 -38.51 18.62 1.89
N SER A 190 -38.36 17.30 2.05
CA SER A 190 -38.86 16.27 1.15
C SER A 190 -40.13 15.58 1.68
N MET A 191 -40.60 15.95 2.88
CA MET A 191 -41.81 15.41 3.47
C MET A 191 -43.06 16.05 2.85
N ARG A 192 -44.14 15.28 2.76
CA ARG A 192 -45.45 15.80 2.32
C ARG A 192 -46.01 16.84 3.29
N ASP A 193 -45.83 16.59 4.59
CA ASP A 193 -46.32 17.43 5.67
C ASP A 193 -45.13 17.84 6.56
N PRO A 194 -44.33 18.85 6.17
CA PRO A 194 -43.07 19.17 6.81
C PRO A 194 -43.19 19.55 8.29
N GLU A 195 -44.31 20.13 8.71
CA GLU A 195 -44.51 20.59 10.09
C GLU A 195 -44.91 19.47 11.07
N ASN A 196 -45.13 18.25 10.57
CA ASN A 196 -45.50 17.10 11.38
C ASN A 196 -44.45 15.97 11.30
N PRO A 197 -43.53 15.87 12.28
CA PRO A 197 -42.51 14.83 12.28
C PRO A 197 -43.07 13.42 12.48
N ASP A 198 -44.27 13.26 13.04
CA ASP A 198 -44.86 11.93 13.29
C ASP A 198 -45.35 11.25 12.00
N LEU A 199 -45.43 12.01 10.91
CA LEU A 199 -46.10 11.60 9.69
C LEU A 199 -45.12 11.17 8.60
N ILE A 200 -44.62 9.93 8.70
CA ILE A 200 -43.83 9.27 7.66
C ILE A 200 -44.64 8.18 6.96
N TYR A 201 -44.35 7.94 5.68
CA TYR A 201 -45.12 7.02 4.84
C TYR A 201 -44.27 5.85 4.35
N PRO A 202 -44.81 4.62 4.27
CA PRO A 202 -44.12 3.50 3.63
C PRO A 202 -43.68 3.85 2.20
N GLY A 203 -42.45 3.47 1.84
CA GLY A 203 -41.82 3.81 0.56
C GLY A 203 -41.10 5.15 0.54
N MET A 204 -41.24 5.99 1.58
CA MET A 204 -40.48 7.23 1.70
C MET A 204 -38.98 6.91 1.83
N LYS A 205 -38.17 7.45 0.91
CA LYS A 205 -36.71 7.36 0.96
C LYS A 205 -36.15 8.45 1.87
N MET A 206 -35.63 8.03 3.02
CA MET A 206 -35.11 8.91 4.06
C MET A 206 -33.58 8.94 4.00
N LEU A 207 -32.98 10.11 3.91
CA LEU A 207 -31.55 10.35 4.09
C LEU A 207 -31.17 10.19 5.57
N ILE A 208 -30.12 9.41 5.84
CA ILE A 208 -29.51 9.31 7.16
C ILE A 208 -28.22 10.15 7.14
N PRO A 209 -28.23 11.40 7.65
CA PRO A 209 -27.03 12.23 7.64
C PRO A 209 -25.95 11.67 8.56
N SER A 210 -24.68 11.79 8.14
CA SER A 210 -23.53 11.51 8.99
C SER A 210 -23.46 12.53 10.13
N ILE A 211 -23.32 12.06 11.37
CA ILE A 211 -23.34 12.92 12.58
C ILE A 211 -21.98 12.95 13.30
N SER A 212 -21.10 11.99 13.04
CA SER A 212 -19.75 11.88 13.59
C SER A 212 -18.67 11.68 12.52
N GLY A 213 -19.01 11.86 11.24
CA GLY A 213 -18.07 11.64 10.13
C GLY A 213 -18.01 10.18 9.66
N GLU A 214 -18.88 9.32 10.17
CA GLU A 214 -19.01 7.93 9.73
C GLU A 214 -19.37 7.86 8.25
N LEU A 215 -18.77 6.88 7.57
CA LEU A 215 -19.05 6.60 6.17
C LEU A 215 -20.45 6.00 6.04
N ARG A 216 -21.30 6.67 5.24
CA ARG A 216 -22.60 6.15 4.86
C ARG A 216 -22.77 6.08 3.35
N GLU A 217 -23.11 4.91 2.83
CA GLU A 217 -23.33 4.68 1.40
C GLU A 217 -24.53 3.76 1.13
N GLY A 218 -25.09 3.89 -0.08
CA GLY A 218 -26.17 3.03 -0.55
C GLY A 218 -27.48 3.12 0.24
N GLU A 219 -28.38 2.19 -0.06
CA GLU A 219 -29.65 2.04 0.62
C GLU A 219 -29.57 0.85 1.60
N PHE A 220 -30.29 0.95 2.71
CA PHE A 220 -30.45 -0.14 3.66
C PHE A 220 -31.03 -1.37 2.94
N SER A 221 -30.36 -2.51 3.11
CA SER A 221 -30.84 -3.81 2.65
C SER A 221 -30.90 -4.79 3.80
N THR A 222 -32.00 -5.53 3.92
CA THR A 222 -32.14 -6.63 4.90
C THR A 222 -31.21 -7.81 4.61
N SER A 223 -30.66 -7.91 3.39
CA SER A 223 -29.71 -8.96 2.99
C SER A 223 -28.27 -8.66 3.41
N LYS A 224 -27.97 -7.44 3.86
CA LYS A 224 -26.64 -7.01 4.27
C LYS A 224 -26.55 -6.97 5.80
N THR A 225 -25.41 -7.41 6.33
CA THR A 225 -25.07 -7.21 7.74
C THR A 225 -24.33 -5.89 7.87
N TYR A 226 -24.75 -5.07 8.82
CA TYR A 226 -24.14 -3.79 9.14
C TYR A 226 -23.59 -3.84 10.56
N ASP A 227 -22.38 -3.34 10.74
CA ASP A 227 -21.84 -3.14 12.08
C ASP A 227 -22.66 -2.06 12.82
N PRO A 228 -22.82 -2.16 14.14
CA PRO A 228 -23.46 -1.11 14.91
C PRO A 228 -22.73 0.22 14.76
N TYR A 229 -23.49 1.29 14.57
CA TYR A 229 -22.99 2.65 14.73
C TYR A 229 -22.45 2.82 16.15
N THR A 230 -21.16 3.09 16.22
CA THR A 230 -20.46 3.51 17.42
C THR A 230 -19.99 4.95 17.22
N PRO A 231 -20.51 5.93 17.99
CA PRO A 231 -19.96 7.27 17.95
C PRO A 231 -18.49 7.20 18.35
N GLU A 232 -17.61 7.82 17.56
CA GLU A 232 -16.21 7.98 17.97
C GLU A 232 -16.17 8.72 19.32
N ARG A 233 -15.42 8.18 20.28
CA ARG A 233 -15.23 8.76 21.62
C ARG A 233 -14.15 9.83 21.61
#